data_AF-A0A395JQI2-F1
#
_entry.id   AF-A0A395JQI2-F1
#
_cell.length_a   1.000
_cell.length_b   1.000
_cell.length_c   1.000
_cell.angle_alpha   90.00
_cell.angle_beta   90.00
_cell.angle_gamma   90.00
#
_symmetry.space_group_name_H-M   'P 1'
#
loop_
_entity.id
_entity.type
_entity.pdbx_description
1 polymer ?
#
loop_
_entity_poly.entity_id
_entity_poly.type
_entity_poly.pdbx_seq_one_letter_code
_entity_poly.pdbx_strand_id
1 'polypeptide(L)'
;MVKRILKIGFCLLIWTSTAQAQKVFKEKNGFLKVEAEGFYKQTNDELRKWYVVDKRFKTTLQDADASHAQTASKRKYIEILPDTRQTHKDKLIQNENFSNVPGIAVVHYKVRIQNPGRYYVWVKAFSTGSEDNGVHVGLNGKWPNSGKRLQWCKGKRSWYWESKQRTKAEHCGIENAIYLDIKTAGEHDIQFSMREDGFEMDEWLITKDKNYNPRTEK
;
A
#
# COMPACT_ATOMS: atom_id res chain seq x y z
N MET A 1 -52.40 48.13 24.24
CA MET A 1 -51.56 47.82 23.05
C MET A 1 -50.14 47.53 23.56
N VAL A 2 -49.75 46.26 23.71
CA VAL A 2 -48.43 45.86 24.24
C VAL A 2 -47.83 44.84 23.28
N LYS A 3 -46.77 45.19 22.55
CA LYS A 3 -46.03 44.28 21.66
C LYS A 3 -44.97 43.55 22.48
N ARG A 4 -45.11 42.23 22.63
CA ARG A 4 -44.05 41.35 23.14
C ARG A 4 -43.06 41.06 22.01
N ILE A 5 -41.79 41.40 22.23
CA ILE A 5 -40.67 41.05 21.35
C ILE A 5 -40.09 39.73 21.82
N LEU A 6 -40.14 38.70 20.97
CA LEU A 6 -39.52 37.40 21.21
C LEU A 6 -38.04 37.49 20.82
N LYS A 7 -37.13 37.43 21.80
CA LYS A 7 -35.68 37.30 21.54
C LYS A 7 -35.35 35.84 21.28
N ILE A 8 -35.08 35.49 20.02
CA ILE A 8 -34.53 34.19 19.65
C ILE A 8 -33.00 34.28 19.84
N GLY A 9 -32.48 33.62 20.87
CA GLY A 9 -31.06 33.49 21.10
C GLY A 9 -30.47 32.44 20.14
N PHE A 10 -29.61 32.88 19.22
CA PHE A 10 -28.83 31.99 18.36
C PHE A 10 -27.63 31.46 19.17
N CYS A 11 -27.67 30.20 19.57
CA CYS A 11 -26.52 29.53 20.19
C CYS A 11 -25.64 28.98 19.06
N LEU A 12 -24.54 29.66 18.76
CA LEU A 12 -23.51 29.16 17.84
C LEU A 12 -22.74 28.02 18.53
N LEU A 13 -23.08 26.79 18.17
CA LEU A 13 -22.25 25.62 18.48
C LEU A 13 -20.99 25.67 17.61
N ILE A 14 -19.87 26.06 18.22
CA ILE A 14 -18.55 26.02 17.58
C ILE A 14 -18.07 24.56 17.63
N TRP A 15 -18.15 23.87 16.50
CA TRP A 15 -17.56 22.55 16.33
C TRP A 15 -16.05 22.71 16.14
N THR A 16 -15.25 22.42 17.16
CA THR A 16 -13.81 22.32 17.03
C THR A 16 -13.47 20.98 16.37
N SER A 17 -13.18 20.99 15.07
CA SER A 17 -12.59 19.82 14.42
C SER A 17 -11.16 19.65 14.94
N THR A 18 -10.93 18.60 15.71
CA THR A 18 -9.56 18.21 16.07
C THR A 18 -8.93 17.57 14.83
N ALA A 19 -8.09 18.32 14.12
CA ALA A 19 -7.27 17.77 13.06
C ALA A 19 -6.29 16.77 13.67
N GLN A 20 -6.55 15.48 13.48
CA GLN A 20 -5.62 14.45 13.93
C GLN A 20 -4.30 14.58 13.16
N ALA A 21 -3.20 14.75 13.88
CA ALA A 21 -1.89 14.89 13.27
C ALA A 21 -1.58 13.68 12.40
N GLN A 22 -1.24 13.96 11.14
CA GLN A 22 -0.88 12.94 10.16
C GLN A 22 0.38 12.19 10.61
N LYS A 23 0.31 10.86 10.60
CA LYS A 23 1.45 10.02 10.98
C LYS A 23 2.57 10.14 9.94
N VAL A 24 3.75 10.56 10.38
CA VAL A 24 4.98 10.62 9.57
C VAL A 24 5.96 9.58 10.07
N PHE A 25 6.29 8.60 9.24
CA PHE A 25 7.24 7.54 9.57
C PHE A 25 8.67 8.06 9.44
N LYS A 26 9.54 7.74 10.40
CA LYS A 26 10.91 8.28 10.43
C LYS A 26 11.90 7.19 10.05
N GLU A 27 12.63 7.42 8.98
CA GLU A 27 13.80 6.62 8.63
C GLU A 27 14.90 6.80 9.68
N LYS A 28 15.63 5.72 9.97
CA LYS A 28 16.75 5.68 10.90
C LYS A 28 17.90 4.89 10.28
N ASN A 29 19.08 5.50 10.18
CA ASN A 29 20.33 4.85 9.74
C ASN A 29 20.24 4.06 8.42
N GLY A 30 19.54 4.61 7.44
CA GLY A 30 19.29 3.99 6.14
C GLY A 30 18.17 2.96 6.12
N PHE A 31 17.35 2.84 7.18
CA PHE A 31 16.30 1.83 7.28
C PHE A 31 14.96 2.42 7.74
N LEU A 32 13.86 1.92 7.17
CA LEU A 32 12.50 2.21 7.62
C LEU A 32 11.61 1.01 7.32
N LYS A 33 10.82 0.56 8.31
CA LYS A 33 9.75 -0.44 8.16
C LYS A 33 8.41 0.13 8.59
N VAL A 34 7.35 -0.17 7.85
CA VAL A 34 6.01 0.42 8.00
C VAL A 34 4.94 -0.65 7.81
N GLU A 35 3.93 -0.64 8.69
CA GLU A 35 2.72 -1.46 8.52
C GLU A 35 1.86 -0.86 7.40
N ALA A 36 1.33 -1.71 6.55
CA ALA A 36 0.63 -1.30 5.35
C ALA A 36 -0.69 -0.56 5.67
N GLU A 37 -1.38 -0.87 6.77
CA GLU A 37 -2.59 -0.12 7.19
C GLU A 37 -2.28 1.30 7.67
N GLY A 38 -0.99 1.68 7.72
CA GLY A 38 -0.52 3.00 8.12
C GLY A 38 -0.57 4.09 7.06
N PHE A 39 -1.19 3.85 5.89
CA PHE A 39 -1.35 4.89 4.87
C PHE A 39 -2.25 6.03 5.39
N TYR A 40 -1.98 7.27 4.95
CA TYR A 40 -2.74 8.43 5.40
C TYR A 40 -3.77 8.91 4.37
N LYS A 41 -3.60 8.51 3.12
CA LYS A 41 -4.40 8.94 1.97
C LYS A 41 -4.44 7.84 0.94
N GLN A 42 -5.55 7.77 0.23
CA GLN A 42 -5.70 7.01 -0.99
C GLN A 42 -6.21 7.90 -2.13
N THR A 43 -5.86 7.55 -3.37
CA THR A 43 -6.34 8.21 -4.60
C THR A 43 -6.59 7.20 -5.71
N ASN A 44 -7.33 7.62 -6.74
CA ASN A 44 -7.64 6.83 -7.93
C ASN A 44 -8.30 5.48 -7.56
N ASP A 45 -9.26 5.54 -6.63
CA ASP A 45 -9.88 4.40 -5.98
C ASP A 45 -11.36 4.20 -6.36
N GLU A 46 -11.75 4.68 -7.54
CA GLU A 46 -13.12 4.54 -8.06
C GLU A 46 -13.43 3.10 -8.50
N LEU A 47 -12.49 2.44 -9.19
CA LEU A 47 -12.68 1.08 -9.74
C LEU A 47 -12.19 -0.01 -8.78
N ARG A 48 -11.07 0.24 -8.11
CA ARG A 48 -10.41 -0.68 -7.17
C ARG A 48 -9.91 0.14 -5.99
N LYS A 49 -9.97 -0.43 -4.80
CA LYS A 49 -9.71 0.30 -3.57
C LYS A 49 -9.00 -0.58 -2.56
N TRP A 50 -8.01 -0.02 -1.85
CA TRP A 50 -7.41 -0.66 -0.69
C TRP A 50 -8.36 -0.57 0.51
N TYR A 51 -8.59 -1.71 1.15
CA TYR A 51 -9.33 -1.83 2.40
C TYR A 51 -8.39 -2.31 3.50
N VAL A 52 -8.54 -1.76 4.70
CA VAL A 52 -7.85 -2.30 5.88
C VAL A 52 -8.63 -3.51 6.38
N VAL A 53 -8.00 -4.68 6.34
CA VAL A 53 -8.61 -5.94 6.75
C VAL A 53 -8.12 -6.30 8.15
N ASP A 54 -9.06 -6.37 9.10
CA ASP A 54 -8.85 -6.87 10.46
C ASP A 54 -9.94 -7.89 10.81
N LYS A 55 -9.91 -8.48 12.02
CA LYS A 55 -10.90 -9.48 12.45
C LYS A 55 -12.38 -9.03 12.36
N ARG A 56 -12.64 -7.72 12.29
CA ARG A 56 -13.98 -7.12 12.22
C ARG A 56 -14.34 -6.69 10.80
N PHE A 57 -13.40 -6.74 9.85
CA PHE A 57 -13.68 -6.42 8.46
C PHE A 57 -14.72 -7.39 7.90
N LYS A 58 -15.72 -6.80 7.23
CA LYS A 58 -16.81 -7.50 6.56
C LYS A 58 -17.07 -6.74 5.27
N THR A 59 -17.26 -7.47 4.17
CA THR A 59 -17.52 -6.91 2.86
C THR A 59 -18.53 -7.76 2.12
N THR A 60 -19.29 -7.14 1.22
CA THR A 60 -20.10 -7.81 0.21
C THR A 60 -19.47 -7.73 -1.18
N LEU A 61 -18.30 -7.08 -1.28
CA LEU A 61 -17.52 -7.05 -2.51
C LEU A 61 -17.02 -8.46 -2.83
N GLN A 62 -16.80 -8.72 -4.11
CA GLN A 62 -16.21 -9.97 -4.55
C GLN A 62 -14.80 -10.10 -3.95
N ASP A 63 -14.61 -11.19 -3.23
CA ASP A 63 -13.40 -11.62 -2.55
C ASP A 63 -13.62 -13.11 -2.25
N ALA A 64 -12.77 -13.99 -2.79
CA ALA A 64 -12.87 -15.42 -2.53
C ALA A 64 -11.92 -15.92 -1.45
N ASP A 65 -11.02 -15.06 -0.99
CA ASP A 65 -10.01 -15.43 -0.03
C ASP A 65 -10.58 -15.30 1.39
N ALA A 66 -10.20 -16.25 2.24
CA ALA A 66 -10.49 -16.12 3.66
C ALA A 66 -9.55 -15.07 4.24
N SER A 67 -10.04 -14.27 5.19
CA SER A 67 -9.18 -13.23 5.78
C SER A 67 -7.89 -13.82 6.38
N HIS A 68 -6.75 -13.29 5.94
CA HIS A 68 -5.42 -13.64 6.45
C HIS A 68 -4.97 -12.79 7.64
N ALA A 69 -5.89 -12.01 8.23
CA ALA A 69 -5.58 -11.03 9.27
C ALA A 69 -5.02 -11.67 10.54
N GLN A 70 -5.36 -12.92 10.87
CA GLN A 70 -4.88 -13.54 12.12
C GLN A 70 -3.35 -13.72 12.15
N THR A 71 -2.73 -13.93 10.99
CA THR A 71 -1.30 -14.21 10.83
C THR A 71 -0.49 -13.01 10.34
N ALA A 72 -1.17 -11.91 9.94
CA ALA A 72 -0.54 -10.65 9.56
C ALA A 72 0.09 -9.93 10.78
N SER A 73 1.05 -9.05 10.53
CA SER A 73 1.57 -8.14 11.53
C SER A 73 0.43 -7.33 12.14
N LYS A 74 0.46 -7.13 13.47
CA LYS A 74 -0.61 -6.46 14.23
C LYS A 74 -2.04 -6.99 14.01
N ARG A 75 -2.15 -8.17 13.42
CA ARG A 75 -3.38 -8.80 12.97
C ARG A 75 -4.19 -7.95 11.98
N LYS A 76 -3.50 -7.22 11.09
CA LYS A 76 -4.09 -6.36 10.06
C LYS A 76 -3.25 -6.37 8.80
N TYR A 77 -3.89 -6.15 7.68
CA TYR A 77 -3.22 -5.93 6.39
C TYR A 77 -4.11 -5.01 5.54
N ILE A 78 -3.68 -4.71 4.32
CA ILE A 78 -4.52 -4.05 3.34
C ILE A 78 -4.69 -4.89 2.08
N GLU A 79 -5.87 -4.81 1.47
CA GLU A 79 -6.26 -5.63 0.34
C GLU A 79 -6.97 -4.81 -0.73
N ILE A 80 -6.71 -5.10 -2.00
CA ILE A 80 -7.35 -4.40 -3.12
C ILE A 80 -8.63 -5.10 -3.53
N LEU A 81 -9.78 -4.45 -3.31
CA LEU A 81 -11.09 -4.99 -3.65
C LEU A 81 -11.86 -4.10 -4.64
N PRO A 82 -12.85 -4.65 -5.37
CA PRO A 82 -13.19 -6.09 -5.47
C PRO A 82 -12.07 -6.91 -6.14
N ASP A 83 -11.86 -8.14 -5.67
CA ASP A 83 -11.00 -9.13 -6.33
C ASP A 83 -11.82 -9.90 -7.38
N THR A 84 -11.68 -9.45 -8.61
CA THR A 84 -12.42 -9.99 -9.75
C THR A 84 -11.60 -10.99 -10.58
N ARG A 85 -10.32 -11.18 -10.24
CA ARG A 85 -9.40 -12.04 -10.98
C ARG A 85 -8.57 -12.90 -10.04
N GLN A 86 -9.26 -13.83 -9.40
CA GLN A 86 -8.70 -14.76 -8.43
C GLN A 86 -7.79 -15.82 -9.07
N THR A 87 -8.15 -16.26 -10.28
CA THR A 87 -7.49 -17.37 -10.98
C THR A 87 -7.29 -17.09 -12.46
N HIS A 88 -6.48 -17.92 -13.12
CA HIS A 88 -6.26 -17.82 -14.57
C HIS A 88 -7.51 -18.09 -15.42
N LYS A 89 -8.59 -18.63 -14.83
CA LYS A 89 -9.88 -18.82 -15.50
C LYS A 89 -10.67 -17.51 -15.59
N ASP A 90 -10.37 -16.56 -14.72
CA ASP A 90 -11.05 -15.28 -14.66
C ASP A 90 -10.49 -14.34 -15.73
N LYS A 91 -11.38 -13.54 -16.31
CA LYS A 91 -11.02 -12.67 -17.42
C LYS A 91 -10.09 -11.56 -16.95
N LEU A 92 -8.94 -11.43 -17.63
CA LEU A 92 -8.07 -10.27 -17.46
C LEU A 92 -8.67 -9.06 -18.16
N ILE A 93 -8.88 -7.98 -17.39
CA ILE A 93 -9.39 -6.69 -17.85
C ILE A 93 -8.33 -5.62 -17.55
N GLN A 94 -7.70 -5.13 -18.61
CA GLN A 94 -6.66 -4.10 -18.52
C GLN A 94 -7.22 -2.79 -17.97
N ASN A 95 -6.44 -2.14 -17.10
CA ASN A 95 -6.79 -0.91 -16.39
C ASN A 95 -8.01 -1.03 -15.46
N GLU A 96 -8.37 -2.25 -15.05
CA GLU A 96 -9.43 -2.49 -14.08
C GLU A 96 -9.01 -3.50 -13.01
N ASN A 97 -8.89 -4.78 -13.36
CA ASN A 97 -8.39 -5.82 -12.45
C ASN A 97 -6.88 -6.06 -12.59
N PHE A 98 -6.31 -5.58 -13.68
CA PHE A 98 -4.88 -5.64 -13.94
C PHE A 98 -4.39 -4.35 -14.59
N SER A 99 -3.25 -3.83 -14.15
CA SER A 99 -2.56 -2.73 -14.82
C SER A 99 -1.05 -2.87 -14.83
N ASN A 100 -0.49 -2.91 -16.04
CA ASN A 100 0.95 -2.93 -16.23
C ASN A 100 1.63 -1.56 -16.04
N VAL A 101 0.84 -0.50 -15.82
CA VAL A 101 1.26 0.88 -15.57
C VAL A 101 0.68 1.32 -14.22
N PRO A 102 1.46 2.00 -13.36
CA PRO A 102 0.98 2.41 -12.05
C PRO A 102 -0.07 3.52 -12.12
N GLY A 103 -0.83 3.67 -11.04
CA GLY A 103 -1.77 4.79 -10.86
C GLY A 103 -3.23 4.41 -10.59
N ILE A 104 -3.55 3.13 -10.38
CA ILE A 104 -4.87 2.67 -9.95
C ILE A 104 -4.78 2.19 -8.50
N ALA A 105 -5.80 2.50 -7.68
CA ALA A 105 -5.84 2.21 -6.25
C ALA A 105 -4.51 2.57 -5.57
N VAL A 106 -4.29 3.85 -5.30
CA VAL A 106 -3.00 4.35 -4.83
C VAL A 106 -3.06 4.69 -3.35
N VAL A 107 -2.25 4.04 -2.51
CA VAL A 107 -2.08 4.39 -1.09
C VAL A 107 -0.80 5.20 -0.88
N HIS A 108 -0.85 6.15 0.05
CA HIS A 108 0.22 7.12 0.33
C HIS A 108 0.69 7.09 1.78
N TYR A 109 2.01 7.20 1.97
CA TYR A 109 2.68 7.17 3.27
C TYR A 109 3.62 8.38 3.38
N LYS A 110 3.47 9.17 4.44
CA LYS A 110 4.45 10.21 4.75
C LYS A 110 5.64 9.61 5.46
N VAL A 111 6.81 9.89 4.92
CA VAL A 111 8.08 9.50 5.53
C VAL A 111 8.96 10.72 5.71
N ARG A 112 9.82 10.70 6.72
CA ARG A 112 10.91 11.66 6.90
C ARG A 112 12.23 10.93 6.74
N ILE A 113 12.94 11.27 5.68
CA ILE A 113 14.25 10.72 5.32
C ILE A 113 15.33 11.61 5.91
N GLN A 114 16.23 11.02 6.69
CA GLN A 114 17.41 11.68 7.26
C GLN A 114 18.64 11.44 6.39
N ASN A 115 18.72 10.28 5.72
CA ASN A 115 19.91 9.82 5.00
C ASN A 115 19.64 9.65 3.49
N PRO A 116 19.74 10.71 2.66
CA PRO A 116 19.52 10.60 1.22
C PRO A 116 20.35 9.49 0.55
N GLY A 117 19.84 8.98 -0.56
CA GLY A 117 20.48 7.93 -1.35
C GLY A 117 19.49 6.98 -1.99
N ARG A 118 20.02 5.86 -2.47
CA ARG A 118 19.24 4.74 -2.99
C ARG A 118 18.71 3.89 -1.85
N TYR A 119 17.42 3.61 -1.90
CA TYR A 119 16.73 2.69 -1.01
C TYR A 119 16.11 1.55 -1.80
N TYR A 120 16.45 0.31 -1.45
CA TYR A 120 15.81 -0.89 -1.97
C TYR A 120 14.49 -1.09 -1.24
N VAL A 121 13.41 -1.35 -2.00
CA VAL A 121 12.07 -1.49 -1.44
C VAL A 121 11.72 -2.96 -1.34
N TRP A 122 11.32 -3.37 -0.14
CA TRP A 122 10.77 -4.67 0.12
C TRP A 122 9.31 -4.54 0.56
N VAL A 123 8.49 -5.49 0.13
CA VAL A 123 7.10 -5.57 0.55
C VAL A 123 6.83 -7.00 1.04
N LYS A 124 6.03 -7.12 2.08
CA LYS A 124 5.52 -8.38 2.62
C LYS A 124 4.08 -8.51 2.17
N ALA A 125 3.84 -9.51 1.34
CA ALA A 125 2.53 -9.75 0.75
C ALA A 125 2.08 -11.18 1.03
N PHE A 126 0.77 -11.39 1.06
CA PHE A 126 0.16 -12.70 0.95
C PHE A 126 -0.35 -12.84 -0.48
N SER A 127 -0.13 -13.99 -1.08
CA SER A 127 -0.67 -14.28 -2.40
C SER A 127 -1.08 -15.73 -2.44
N THR A 128 -2.34 -15.95 -2.78
CA THR A 128 -2.98 -17.24 -2.86
C THR A 128 -2.61 -17.91 -4.19
N GLY A 129 -2.59 -17.12 -5.27
CA GLY A 129 -2.47 -17.58 -6.65
C GLY A 129 -1.38 -16.89 -7.46
N SER A 130 -1.47 -16.95 -8.79
CA SER A 130 -0.56 -16.24 -9.71
C SER A 130 -1.07 -14.87 -10.12
N GLU A 131 -2.27 -14.49 -9.70
CA GLU A 131 -3.02 -13.38 -10.27
C GLU A 131 -3.14 -12.16 -9.35
N ASP A 132 -2.79 -12.30 -8.07
CA ASP A 132 -2.92 -11.36 -6.95
C ASP A 132 -1.55 -10.96 -6.38
N ASN A 133 -0.50 -10.94 -7.23
CA ASN A 133 0.87 -11.10 -6.75
C ASN A 133 1.84 -10.03 -7.23
N GLY A 134 1.34 -8.82 -7.51
CA GLY A 134 2.17 -7.70 -7.88
C GLY A 134 1.61 -6.33 -7.52
N VAL A 135 2.54 -5.37 -7.36
CA VAL A 135 2.26 -3.96 -7.05
C VAL A 135 3.31 -3.07 -7.72
N HIS A 136 3.06 -1.77 -7.79
CA HIS A 136 4.06 -0.77 -8.14
C HIS A 136 4.34 0.15 -6.95
N VAL A 137 5.56 0.68 -6.84
CA VAL A 137 5.98 1.66 -5.84
C VAL A 137 6.45 2.96 -6.51
N GLY A 138 6.16 4.09 -5.87
CA GLY A 138 6.47 5.43 -6.34
C GLY A 138 7.03 6.33 -5.23
N LEU A 139 7.45 7.51 -5.64
CA LEU A 139 8.03 8.55 -4.78
C LEU A 139 7.55 9.93 -5.22
N ASN A 140 6.98 10.70 -4.30
CA ASN A 140 6.58 12.09 -4.50
C ASN A 140 5.71 12.32 -5.75
N GLY A 141 4.67 11.48 -5.92
CA GLY A 141 3.77 11.55 -7.07
C GLY A 141 4.33 10.92 -8.35
N LYS A 142 5.59 10.45 -8.36
CA LYS A 142 6.27 9.92 -9.54
C LYS A 142 6.45 8.41 -9.46
N TRP A 143 6.46 7.77 -10.62
CA TRP A 143 6.60 6.33 -10.78
C TRP A 143 7.89 5.96 -11.53
N PRO A 144 9.04 5.86 -10.84
CA PRO A 144 10.31 5.54 -11.48
C PRO A 144 10.26 4.16 -12.13
N ASN A 145 11.07 3.93 -13.16
CA ASN A 145 11.10 2.62 -13.82
C ASN A 145 11.48 1.50 -12.85
N SER A 146 12.39 1.77 -11.90
CA SER A 146 12.77 0.85 -10.81
C SER A 146 11.65 0.60 -9.79
N GLY A 147 10.54 1.32 -9.83
CA GLY A 147 9.41 1.12 -8.92
C GLY A 147 8.29 0.24 -9.51
N LYS A 148 8.38 -0.14 -10.79
CA LYS A 148 7.29 -0.84 -11.48
C LYS A 148 7.40 -2.35 -11.32
N ARG A 149 6.27 -3.04 -11.21
CA ARG A 149 6.15 -4.51 -11.33
C ARG A 149 6.98 -5.27 -10.28
N LEU A 150 6.86 -4.87 -9.02
CA LEU A 150 7.29 -5.71 -7.91
C LEU A 150 6.39 -6.97 -7.91
N GLN A 151 6.99 -8.16 -7.84
CA GLN A 151 6.30 -9.42 -8.17
C GLN A 151 6.69 -10.57 -7.24
N TRP A 152 5.70 -11.36 -6.82
CA TRP A 152 5.86 -12.56 -5.99
C TRP A 152 5.60 -13.86 -6.77
N CYS A 153 6.68 -14.61 -7.05
CA CYS A 153 6.62 -15.98 -7.57
C CYS A 153 6.76 -17.06 -6.47
N LYS A 154 7.28 -16.71 -5.29
CA LYS A 154 7.51 -17.61 -4.16
C LYS A 154 6.66 -17.20 -2.96
N GLY A 155 6.61 -18.04 -1.93
CA GLY A 155 5.95 -17.71 -0.66
C GLY A 155 4.43 -17.73 -0.72
N LYS A 156 3.84 -18.47 -1.66
CA LYS A 156 2.38 -18.59 -1.79
C LYS A 156 1.75 -19.12 -0.51
N ARG A 157 0.56 -18.61 -0.20
CA ARG A 157 -0.21 -18.96 1.00
C ARG A 157 0.53 -18.68 2.31
N SER A 158 1.39 -17.67 2.31
CA SER A 158 2.12 -17.19 3.49
C SER A 158 2.46 -15.71 3.32
N TRP A 159 2.60 -14.98 4.44
CA TRP A 159 3.15 -13.62 4.39
C TRP A 159 4.64 -13.68 4.04
N TYR A 160 5.00 -13.17 2.87
CA TYR A 160 6.33 -13.36 2.31
C TYR A 160 6.93 -12.06 1.78
N TRP A 161 8.20 -11.81 2.16
CA TRP A 161 8.95 -10.65 1.71
C TRP A 161 9.51 -10.82 0.29
N GLU A 162 9.36 -9.81 -0.56
CA GLU A 162 9.95 -9.78 -1.90
C GLU A 162 10.42 -8.39 -2.33
N SER A 163 11.43 -8.38 -3.21
CA SER A 163 12.08 -7.20 -3.78
C SER A 163 12.63 -7.51 -5.19
N LYS A 164 11.79 -8.07 -6.06
CA LYS A 164 12.13 -8.43 -7.45
C LYS A 164 11.29 -7.68 -8.46
N GLN A 165 11.96 -7.10 -9.46
CA GLN A 165 11.28 -6.44 -10.57
C GLN A 165 11.04 -7.43 -11.71
N ARG A 166 9.77 -7.71 -12.02
CA ARG A 166 9.43 -8.46 -13.23
C ARG A 166 9.85 -7.70 -14.49
N THR A 167 10.45 -8.43 -15.43
CA THR A 167 10.73 -7.94 -16.78
C THR A 167 10.13 -8.87 -17.83
N LYS A 168 10.27 -8.51 -19.12
CA LYS A 168 9.86 -9.40 -20.22
C LYS A 168 10.75 -10.65 -20.28
N ALA A 169 12.05 -10.51 -20.00
CA ALA A 169 13.01 -11.62 -20.01
C ALA A 169 12.92 -12.47 -18.73
N GLU A 170 12.71 -11.83 -17.58
CA GLU A 170 12.67 -12.49 -16.27
C GLU A 170 11.31 -12.33 -15.60
N HIS A 171 10.47 -13.36 -15.79
CA HIS A 171 9.08 -13.39 -15.34
C HIS A 171 8.94 -13.29 -13.82
N CYS A 172 9.82 -13.97 -13.08
CA CYS A 172 9.85 -13.93 -11.61
C CYS A 172 10.72 -12.79 -11.05
N GLY A 173 11.26 -11.98 -11.95
CA GLY A 173 11.90 -10.72 -11.65
C GLY A 173 13.35 -10.80 -11.20
N ILE A 174 14.00 -9.65 -11.37
CA ILE A 174 15.41 -9.44 -11.11
C ILE A 174 15.56 -8.91 -9.68
N GLU A 175 16.43 -9.53 -8.88
CA GLU A 175 16.71 -9.11 -7.51
C GLU A 175 17.37 -7.73 -7.48
N ASN A 176 17.13 -6.95 -6.42
CA ASN A 176 17.69 -5.60 -6.23
C ASN A 176 17.34 -4.58 -7.32
N ALA A 177 16.41 -4.90 -8.22
CA ALA A 177 15.95 -4.01 -9.28
C ALA A 177 14.79 -3.11 -8.83
N ILE A 178 14.21 -3.37 -7.65
CA ILE A 178 13.18 -2.53 -7.04
C ILE A 178 13.82 -1.55 -6.05
N TYR A 179 13.87 -0.28 -6.42
CA TYR A 179 14.48 0.77 -5.60
C TYR A 179 13.92 2.18 -5.88
N LEU A 180 14.09 3.07 -4.91
CA LEU A 180 13.82 4.50 -5.01
C LEU A 180 15.10 5.31 -4.77
N ASP A 181 15.39 6.26 -5.66
CA ASP A 181 16.49 7.21 -5.47
C ASP A 181 15.95 8.49 -4.80
N ILE A 182 16.19 8.63 -3.50
CA ILE A 182 15.74 9.77 -2.69
C ILE A 182 16.90 10.77 -2.54
N LYS A 183 16.83 11.89 -3.28
CA LYS A 183 17.96 12.83 -3.43
C LYS A 183 18.14 13.82 -2.29
N THR A 184 17.10 14.05 -1.49
CA THR A 184 17.09 15.10 -0.46
C THR A 184 16.66 14.52 0.87
N ALA A 185 17.13 15.13 1.97
CA ALA A 185 16.59 14.84 3.29
C ALA A 185 15.28 15.63 3.48
N GLY A 186 14.44 15.19 4.41
CA GLY A 186 13.17 15.83 4.72
C GLY A 186 11.98 14.91 4.50
N GLU A 187 10.80 15.51 4.33
CA GLU A 187 9.56 14.78 4.14
C GLU A 187 9.36 14.37 2.68
N HIS A 188 8.96 13.12 2.50
CA HIS A 188 8.65 12.51 1.22
C HIS A 188 7.33 11.76 1.29
N ASP A 189 6.77 11.49 0.13
CA ASP A 189 5.61 10.64 -0.07
C ASP A 189 6.06 9.35 -0.75
N ILE A 190 5.94 8.22 -0.06
CA ILE A 190 6.06 6.91 -0.69
C ILE A 190 4.65 6.43 -0.96
N GLN A 191 4.45 5.85 -2.14
CA GLN A 191 3.13 5.47 -2.63
C GLN A 191 3.18 4.12 -3.32
N PHE A 192 2.09 3.36 -3.20
CA PHE A 192 1.95 2.07 -3.87
C PHE A 192 0.67 2.05 -4.68
N SER A 193 0.70 1.48 -5.88
CA SER A 193 -0.48 1.35 -6.74
C SER A 193 -0.65 -0.08 -7.19
N MET A 194 -1.91 -0.48 -7.37
CA MET A 194 -2.29 -1.76 -7.93
C MET A 194 -1.54 -2.09 -9.22
N ARG A 195 -1.03 -3.32 -9.29
CA ARG A 195 -0.78 -4.00 -10.55
C ARG A 195 -1.86 -5.05 -10.81
N GLU A 196 -2.31 -5.73 -9.77
CA GLU A 196 -3.33 -6.78 -9.77
C GLU A 196 -4.30 -6.53 -8.61
N ASP A 197 -5.61 -6.72 -8.83
CA ASP A 197 -6.59 -6.75 -7.73
C ASP A 197 -6.41 -8.01 -6.86
N GLY A 198 -7.07 -8.04 -5.70
CA GLY A 198 -6.85 -9.09 -4.69
C GLY A 198 -5.49 -9.02 -3.98
N PHE A 199 -4.56 -8.16 -4.41
CA PHE A 199 -3.24 -8.08 -3.79
C PHE A 199 -3.32 -7.69 -2.31
N GLU A 200 -2.74 -8.53 -1.44
CA GLU A 200 -2.68 -8.32 0.00
C GLU A 200 -1.29 -7.84 0.46
N MET A 201 -1.24 -6.75 1.23
CA MET A 201 0.00 -6.17 1.76
C MET A 201 -0.06 -6.01 3.28
N ASP A 202 0.92 -6.59 3.98
CA ASP A 202 1.05 -6.55 5.46
C ASP A 202 2.02 -5.45 5.91
N GLU A 203 3.24 -5.49 5.39
CA GLU A 203 4.31 -4.56 5.74
C GLU A 203 5.09 -4.15 4.49
N TRP A 204 5.75 -3.00 4.55
CA TRP A 204 6.79 -2.65 3.58
C TRP A 204 7.97 -2.02 4.31
N LEU A 205 9.15 -2.10 3.69
CA LEU A 205 10.35 -1.46 4.19
C LEU A 205 11.19 -0.90 3.06
N ILE A 206 12.03 0.04 3.43
CA ILE A 206 13.09 0.59 2.59
C ILE A 206 14.42 0.50 3.32
N THR A 207 15.47 0.12 2.60
CA THR A 207 16.82 -0.02 3.15
C THR A 207 17.89 0.46 2.18
N LYS A 208 18.94 1.12 2.68
CA LYS A 208 20.13 1.45 1.88
C LYS A 208 21.05 0.24 1.69
N ASP A 209 20.91 -0.79 2.52
CA ASP A 209 21.71 -2.01 2.41
C ASP A 209 21.15 -2.91 1.31
N LYS A 210 21.91 -3.04 0.22
CA LYS A 210 21.58 -3.91 -0.92
C LYS A 210 21.54 -5.40 -0.55
N ASN A 211 22.26 -5.80 0.49
CA ASN A 211 22.37 -7.19 0.90
C ASN A 211 21.38 -7.57 2.01
N TYR A 212 20.60 -6.60 2.50
CA TYR A 212 19.57 -6.87 3.49
C TYR A 212 18.51 -7.83 2.95
N ASN A 213 18.17 -8.85 3.73
CA ASN A 213 17.18 -9.85 3.36
C ASN A 213 16.26 -10.15 4.56
N PRO A 214 15.02 -9.62 4.58
CA PRO A 214 14.10 -9.82 5.69
C PRO A 214 13.45 -11.20 5.74
N ARG A 215 13.67 -12.09 4.76
CA ARG A 215 13.09 -13.45 4.78
C ARG A 215 13.73 -14.37 5.81
N THR A 216 14.94 -14.06 6.23
CA THR A 216 15.71 -14.87 7.18
C THR A 216 15.50 -14.43 8.62
N GLU A 217 14.83 -13.30 8.83
CA GLU A 217 14.42 -12.84 10.15
C GLU A 217 13.22 -13.68 10.60
N LYS A 218 13.38 -14.40 11.72
CA LYS A 218 12.31 -15.19 12.35
C LYS A 218 11.46 -14.33 13.26
#